data_AF-A0A497SZV6-F1
#
_entry.id   AF-A0A497SZV6-F1
#
_cell.length_a   1.000
_cell.length_b   1.000
_cell.length_c   1.000
_cell.angle_alpha   90.00
_cell.angle_beta   90.00
_cell.angle_gamma   90.00
#
_symmetry.space_group_name_H-M   'P 1'
#
loop_
_entity.id
_entity.type
_entity.pdbx_description
1 polymer ?
#
loop_
_entity_poly.entity_id
_entity_poly.type
_entity_poly.pdbx_seq_one_letter_code
_entity_poly.pdbx_strand_id
1 'polypeptide(L)'
;MISVYRVFQMIFGAIVSFFILYFLIQYSGTYAGLQQNVQKVEILKSLREQIKQVYTSGIYEQFNYTKRYDFSSCYLNVTSDSIPKIMCDFPSGIPIITPALFYAGEKEKVIVSRGSTDYGWWVFYFVEVMPGIEIIFSPLEENEQTWNFIRDIVYLFPDTSDGKTTVKIKFDFCDNEPLKLCNGKACERSDFLNVLELPHNYGFSPCSFNPKKNQRIVVIADSCKGKGDLCLELPNRNGVGSLYFRNKRFVYKDPADILCFVLAGNKEDILGIPLAERMYEYKNTILMERLGLFSEEMKLSYEKTKKDQCESDYLRLINLLGKISRLPKNYLSFTDMNELNENLFEAKQIYESLVERGCEYG
;
A
#
# COMPACT_ATOMS: atom_id res chain seq x y z
N MET A 1 21.15 -53.09 -51.75
CA MET A 1 20.33 -53.15 -50.52
C MET A 1 21.04 -52.35 -49.44
N ILE A 2 20.59 -51.11 -49.16
CA ILE A 2 20.91 -50.50 -47.86
C ILE A 2 20.28 -51.45 -46.84
N SER A 3 21.12 -52.15 -46.06
CA SER A 3 20.65 -53.09 -45.05
C SER A 3 19.66 -52.36 -44.15
N VAL A 4 18.47 -52.93 -43.95
CA VAL A 4 17.39 -52.42 -43.07
C VAL A 4 17.95 -51.99 -41.72
N TYR A 5 19.01 -52.65 -41.26
CA TYR A 5 19.78 -52.31 -40.06
C TYR A 5 20.39 -50.89 -40.09
N ARG A 6 20.97 -50.44 -41.21
CA ARG A 6 21.54 -49.08 -41.34
C ARG A 6 20.47 -48.00 -41.31
N VAL A 7 19.31 -48.26 -41.91
CA VAL A 7 18.15 -47.35 -41.85
C VAL A 7 17.62 -47.27 -40.43
N PHE A 8 17.47 -48.42 -39.75
CA PHE A 8 17.04 -48.48 -38.36
C PHE A 8 18.00 -47.74 -37.42
N GLN A 9 19.31 -47.92 -37.60
CA GLN A 9 20.34 -47.24 -36.80
C GLN A 9 20.34 -45.73 -37.02
N MET A 10 20.08 -45.27 -38.24
CA MET A 10 19.97 -43.84 -38.56
C MET A 10 18.71 -43.22 -37.94
N ILE A 11 17.56 -43.91 -38.02
CA ILE A 11 16.30 -43.47 -37.39
C ILE A 11 16.45 -43.45 -35.87
N PHE A 12 17.00 -44.50 -35.27
CA PHE A 12 17.20 -44.60 -33.83
C PHE A 12 18.20 -43.53 -33.34
N GLY A 13 19.28 -43.29 -34.09
CA GLY A 13 20.24 -42.21 -33.80
C GLY A 13 19.60 -40.82 -33.86
N ALA A 14 18.70 -40.58 -34.82
CA ALA A 14 17.96 -39.33 -34.89
C ALA A 14 17.00 -39.14 -33.70
N ILE A 15 16.29 -40.20 -33.31
CA ILE A 15 15.40 -40.18 -32.14
C ILE A 15 16.19 -39.90 -30.86
N VAL A 16 17.30 -40.61 -30.63
CA VAL A 16 18.15 -40.40 -29.45
C VAL A 16 18.75 -39.00 -29.43
N SER A 17 19.20 -38.48 -30.57
CA SER A 17 19.73 -37.11 -30.67
C SER A 17 18.66 -36.07 -30.37
N PHE A 18 17.43 -36.25 -30.86
CA PHE A 18 16.29 -35.40 -30.53
C PHE A 18 15.99 -35.43 -29.02
N PHE A 19 15.96 -36.62 -28.41
CA PHE A 19 15.76 -36.77 -26.97
C PHE A 19 16.85 -36.05 -26.16
N ILE A 20 18.12 -36.23 -26.52
CA ILE A 20 19.24 -35.55 -25.84
C ILE A 20 19.11 -34.03 -25.98
N LEU A 21 18.82 -33.53 -27.18
CA LEU A 21 18.65 -32.10 -27.42
C LEU A 21 17.46 -31.53 -26.62
N TYR A 22 16.33 -32.24 -26.63
CA TYR A 22 15.15 -31.88 -25.85
C TYR A 22 15.48 -31.77 -24.36
N PHE A 23 16.13 -32.79 -23.79
CA PHE A 23 16.54 -32.79 -22.38
C PHE A 23 17.54 -31.67 -22.08
N LEU A 24 18.52 -31.39 -22.95
CA LEU A 24 19.47 -30.29 -22.75
C LEU A 24 18.78 -28.92 -22.77
N ILE A 25 17.85 -28.69 -23.70
CA ILE A 25 17.06 -27.46 -23.77
C ILE A 25 16.20 -27.31 -22.51
N GLN A 26 15.50 -28.37 -22.09
CA GLN A 26 14.66 -28.34 -20.90
C GLN A 26 15.47 -28.10 -19.62
N TYR A 27 16.61 -28.78 -19.49
CA TYR A 27 17.50 -28.65 -18.33
C TYR A 27 18.12 -27.25 -18.26
N SER A 28 18.59 -26.72 -19.40
CA SER A 28 19.11 -25.35 -19.49
C SER A 28 18.04 -24.31 -19.15
N GLY A 29 16.81 -24.46 -19.67
CA GLY A 29 15.70 -23.57 -19.35
C GLY A 29 15.33 -23.59 -17.86
N THR A 30 15.30 -24.78 -17.25
CA THR A 30 15.01 -24.93 -15.81
C THR A 30 16.10 -24.31 -14.94
N TYR A 31 17.38 -24.53 -15.30
CA TYR A 31 18.51 -23.97 -14.55
C TYR A 31 18.57 -22.45 -14.63
N ALA A 32 18.34 -21.88 -15.83
CA ALA A 32 18.25 -20.44 -16.02
C ALA A 32 17.12 -19.82 -15.18
N GLY A 33 15.93 -20.46 -15.15
CA GLY A 33 14.82 -20.02 -14.30
C GLY A 33 15.16 -20.07 -12.80
N LEU A 34 15.83 -21.12 -12.34
CA LEU A 34 16.25 -21.25 -10.95
C LEU A 34 17.25 -20.16 -10.55
N GLN A 35 18.25 -19.88 -11.40
CA GLN A 35 19.21 -18.80 -11.16
C GLN A 35 18.54 -17.43 -11.09
N GLN A 36 17.56 -17.16 -11.97
CA GLN A 36 16.78 -15.92 -11.91
C GLN A 36 16.00 -15.80 -10.60
N ASN A 37 15.37 -16.88 -10.14
CA ASN A 37 14.62 -16.88 -8.88
C ASN A 37 15.52 -16.63 -7.67
N VAL A 38 16.74 -17.19 -7.64
CA VAL A 38 17.74 -16.89 -6.59
C VAL A 38 18.07 -15.40 -6.57
N GLN A 39 18.30 -14.79 -7.73
CA GLN A 39 18.57 -13.35 -7.84
C GLN A 39 17.38 -12.49 -7.40
N LYS A 40 16.15 -12.86 -7.79
CA LYS A 40 14.93 -12.18 -7.33
C LYS A 40 14.81 -12.22 -5.80
N VAL A 41 15.08 -13.38 -5.19
CA VAL A 41 15.07 -13.55 -3.72
C VAL A 41 16.12 -12.67 -3.04
N GLU A 42 17.34 -12.59 -3.56
CA GLU A 42 18.38 -11.71 -3.02
C GLU A 42 17.98 -10.23 -3.11
N ILE A 43 17.38 -9.82 -4.22
CA ILE A 43 16.85 -8.46 -4.39
C ILE A 43 15.76 -8.17 -3.36
N LEU A 44 14.82 -9.08 -3.13
CA LEU A 44 13.78 -8.89 -2.11
C LEU A 44 14.34 -8.83 -0.68
N LYS A 45 15.37 -9.63 -0.37
CA LYS A 45 16.08 -9.54 0.91
C LYS A 45 16.75 -8.18 1.08
N SER A 46 17.43 -7.68 0.05
CA SER A 46 18.03 -6.34 0.08
C SER A 46 16.97 -5.24 0.24
N LEU A 47 15.84 -5.37 -0.45
CA LEU A 47 14.72 -4.43 -0.33
C LEU A 47 14.14 -4.45 1.10
N ARG A 48 13.99 -5.63 1.70
CA ARG A 48 13.55 -5.76 3.11
C ARG A 48 14.49 -5.02 4.07
N GLU A 49 15.80 -5.14 3.91
CA GLU A 49 16.75 -4.41 4.77
C GLU A 49 16.61 -2.89 4.58
N GLN A 50 16.41 -2.43 3.34
CA GLN A 50 16.17 -1.02 3.08
C GLN A 50 14.83 -0.53 3.65
N ILE A 51 13.76 -1.33 3.55
CA ILE A 51 12.48 -1.05 4.21
C ILE A 51 12.70 -0.85 5.71
N LYS A 52 13.46 -1.75 6.36
CA LYS A 52 13.78 -1.62 7.79
C LYS A 52 14.54 -0.33 8.10
N GLN A 53 15.52 0.03 7.27
CA GLN A 53 16.30 1.25 7.42
C GLN A 53 15.45 2.52 7.27
N VAL A 54 14.61 2.58 6.23
CA VAL A 54 13.71 3.73 5.99
C VAL A 54 12.67 3.86 7.11
N TYR A 55 12.16 2.73 7.62
CA TYR A 55 11.25 2.73 8.77
C TYR A 55 11.87 3.40 10.01
N THR A 56 13.13 3.09 10.31
CA THR A 56 13.80 3.65 11.49
C THR A 56 14.29 5.08 11.26
N SER A 57 14.89 5.38 10.11
CA SER A 57 15.47 6.69 9.81
C SER A 57 14.43 7.76 9.44
N GLY A 58 13.34 7.35 8.79
CA GLY A 58 12.37 8.27 8.18
C GLY A 58 12.84 8.95 6.90
N ILE A 59 14.04 8.63 6.41
CA ILE A 59 14.60 9.21 5.19
C ILE A 59 14.19 8.30 4.02
N TYR A 60 13.53 8.86 3.01
CA TYR A 60 13.16 8.09 1.83
C TYR A 60 14.40 7.74 0.99
N GLU A 61 14.36 6.61 0.30
CA GLU A 61 15.46 6.14 -0.55
C GLU A 61 14.94 5.51 -1.85
N GLN A 62 15.75 5.56 -2.91
CA GLN A 62 15.44 4.84 -4.16
C GLN A 62 16.04 3.43 -4.13
N PHE A 63 15.25 2.46 -4.58
CA PHE A 63 15.72 1.10 -4.82
C PHE A 63 15.70 0.77 -6.31
N ASN A 64 16.90 0.56 -6.85
CA ASN A 64 17.10 0.43 -8.29
C ASN A 64 17.11 -1.01 -8.80
N TYR A 65 17.19 -2.01 -7.92
CA TYR A 65 17.39 -3.40 -8.32
C TYR A 65 16.11 -4.05 -8.86
N THR A 66 14.94 -3.54 -8.50
CA THR A 66 13.63 -3.98 -9.04
C THR A 66 13.51 -3.77 -10.54
N LYS A 67 14.29 -2.86 -11.15
CA LYS A 67 14.28 -2.65 -12.60
C LYS A 67 14.77 -3.85 -13.43
N ARG A 68 15.45 -4.81 -12.79
CA ARG A 68 16.09 -5.95 -13.47
C ARG A 68 15.12 -7.11 -13.71
N TYR A 69 14.09 -7.25 -12.87
CA TYR A 69 13.16 -8.38 -12.91
C TYR A 69 11.72 -7.91 -12.70
N ASP A 70 10.77 -8.77 -13.03
CA ASP A 70 9.37 -8.53 -12.73
C ASP A 70 9.05 -8.96 -11.29
N PHE A 71 8.49 -8.01 -10.53
CA PHE A 71 8.00 -8.16 -9.16
C PHE A 71 6.52 -7.76 -9.05
N SER A 72 5.81 -7.63 -10.17
CA SER A 72 4.40 -7.23 -10.20
C SER A 72 3.45 -8.29 -9.62
N SER A 73 3.91 -9.55 -9.57
CA SER A 73 3.24 -10.68 -8.91
C SER A 73 3.36 -10.67 -7.39
N CYS A 74 4.22 -9.82 -6.83
CA CYS A 74 4.55 -9.87 -5.42
C CYS A 74 3.49 -9.15 -4.57
N TYR A 75 3.09 -9.77 -3.47
CA TYR A 75 2.11 -9.27 -2.52
C TYR A 75 2.53 -9.58 -1.09
N LEU A 76 1.96 -8.85 -0.13
CA LEU A 76 2.14 -9.13 1.28
C LEU A 76 1.06 -10.09 1.75
N ASN A 77 1.50 -11.17 2.38
CA ASN A 77 0.61 -12.16 2.98
C ASN A 77 0.71 -12.10 4.51
N VAL A 78 -0.45 -12.03 5.18
CA VAL A 78 -0.56 -12.22 6.63
C VAL A 78 -1.44 -13.43 6.87
N THR A 79 -0.97 -14.33 7.73
CA THR A 79 -1.84 -15.30 8.40
C THR A 79 -1.80 -15.03 9.89
N SER A 80 -2.91 -15.29 10.59
CA SER A 80 -3.12 -14.97 12.01
C SER A 80 -1.99 -15.37 12.96
N ASP A 81 -1.20 -16.38 12.57
CA ASP A 81 -0.22 -17.03 13.44
C ASP A 81 1.19 -17.06 12.83
N SER A 82 1.46 -16.28 11.77
CA SER A 82 2.78 -16.28 11.14
C SER A 82 3.31 -14.88 10.82
N ILE A 83 4.63 -14.75 10.91
CA ILE A 83 5.35 -13.55 10.52
C ILE A 83 4.96 -13.21 9.07
N PRO A 84 4.50 -11.98 8.78
CA PRO A 84 4.09 -11.60 7.45
C PRO A 84 5.22 -11.81 6.44
N LYS A 85 4.86 -12.11 5.19
CA LYS A 85 5.83 -12.43 4.14
C LYS A 85 5.51 -11.70 2.84
N ILE A 86 6.57 -11.27 2.15
CA ILE A 86 6.51 -10.92 0.74
C ILE A 86 6.43 -12.24 -0.03
N MET A 87 5.31 -12.49 -0.68
CA MET A 87 5.02 -13.65 -1.51
C MET A 87 5.04 -13.24 -2.98
N CYS A 88 5.56 -14.09 -3.87
CA CYS A 88 5.58 -13.85 -5.32
C CYS A 88 5.27 -15.17 -6.06
N ASP A 89 5.31 -15.14 -7.40
CA ASP A 89 5.12 -16.30 -8.29
C ASP A 89 6.29 -17.30 -8.29
N PHE A 90 7.37 -17.02 -7.55
CA PHE A 90 8.55 -17.88 -7.41
C PHE A 90 8.71 -18.40 -5.97
N PRO A 91 9.40 -19.53 -5.77
CA PRO A 91 9.47 -20.17 -4.47
C PRO A 91 10.20 -19.31 -3.43
N SER A 92 9.74 -19.43 -2.17
CA SER A 92 10.24 -18.77 -0.94
C SER A 92 9.70 -17.36 -0.67
N GLY A 93 8.70 -17.29 0.22
CA GLY A 93 8.27 -16.02 0.80
C GLY A 93 9.34 -15.42 1.71
N ILE A 94 9.52 -14.10 1.65
CA ILE A 94 10.52 -13.36 2.43
C ILE A 94 9.84 -12.77 3.67
N PRO A 95 10.24 -13.16 4.91
CA PRO A 95 9.62 -12.63 6.12
C PRO A 95 9.91 -11.14 6.27
N ILE A 96 8.89 -10.38 6.68
CA ILE A 96 8.92 -8.94 6.90
C ILE A 96 8.14 -8.60 8.19
N ILE A 97 8.81 -7.92 9.11
CA ILE A 97 8.26 -7.54 10.42
C ILE A 97 7.82 -6.07 10.43
N THR A 98 8.45 -5.26 9.57
CA THR A 98 8.12 -3.86 9.36
C THR A 98 6.79 -3.75 8.62
N PRO A 99 5.80 -3.00 9.14
CA PRO A 99 4.58 -2.70 8.40
C PRO A 99 4.93 -2.07 7.06
N ALA A 100 4.51 -2.68 5.96
CA ALA A 100 4.82 -2.19 4.63
C ALA A 100 3.58 -2.19 3.72
N LEU A 101 3.53 -1.24 2.80
CA LEU A 101 2.66 -1.23 1.64
C LEU A 101 3.56 -1.49 0.44
N PHE A 102 3.31 -2.58 -0.29
CA PHE A 102 4.24 -3.09 -1.28
C PHE A 102 3.64 -3.10 -2.69
N TYR A 103 4.21 -2.27 -3.58
CA TYR A 103 4.06 -2.45 -5.02
C TYR A 103 5.37 -2.09 -5.74
N ALA A 104 5.95 -3.05 -6.46
CA ALA A 104 7.23 -2.85 -7.16
C ALA A 104 7.14 -2.78 -8.68
N GLY A 105 5.93 -2.91 -9.24
CA GLY A 105 5.69 -2.85 -10.68
C GLY A 105 6.45 -3.94 -11.46
N GLU A 106 6.42 -3.81 -12.78
CA GLU A 106 7.14 -4.72 -13.69
C GLU A 106 8.40 -4.03 -14.19
N LYS A 107 9.57 -4.47 -13.71
CA LYS A 107 10.88 -3.94 -14.11
C LYS A 107 10.99 -2.43 -13.91
N GLU A 108 10.46 -1.93 -12.79
CA GLU A 108 10.49 -0.52 -12.45
C GLU A 108 11.42 -0.26 -11.26
N LYS A 109 11.96 0.95 -11.18
CA LYS A 109 12.59 1.45 -9.96
C LYS A 109 11.50 1.85 -8.98
N VAL A 110 11.78 1.70 -7.70
CA VAL A 110 10.84 2.08 -6.64
C VAL A 110 11.47 3.12 -5.72
N ILE A 111 10.62 3.94 -5.12
CA ILE A 111 10.96 4.74 -3.96
C ILE A 111 10.43 4.02 -2.72
N VAL A 112 11.25 4.01 -1.67
CA VAL A 112 10.95 3.45 -0.36
C VAL A 112 10.80 4.65 0.58
N SER A 113 9.60 4.86 1.08
CA SER A 113 9.18 6.03 1.86
C SER A 113 8.60 5.60 3.20
N ARG A 114 8.70 6.44 4.24
CA ARG A 114 8.00 6.20 5.50
C ARG A 114 6.73 7.04 5.54
N GLY A 115 5.59 6.38 5.57
CA GLY A 115 4.29 6.97 5.86
C GLY A 115 3.95 6.88 7.36
N SER A 116 2.97 7.67 7.78
CA SER A 116 2.46 7.63 9.14
C SER A 116 0.98 8.01 9.21
N THR A 117 0.25 7.37 10.10
CA THR A 117 -1.09 7.79 10.52
C THR A 117 -1.01 8.16 12.00
N ASP A 118 -1.27 9.43 12.31
CA ASP A 118 -1.25 9.94 13.68
C ASP A 118 -2.65 9.87 14.31
N TYR A 119 -2.78 9.09 15.38
CA TYR A 119 -4.03 8.97 16.14
C TYR A 119 -4.05 9.89 17.37
N GLY A 120 -3.07 10.79 17.51
CA GLY A 120 -2.90 11.77 18.59
C GLY A 120 -2.18 11.23 19.82
N TRP A 121 -2.44 9.97 20.18
CA TRP A 121 -1.80 9.28 21.31
C TRP A 121 -0.74 8.26 20.86
N TRP A 122 -0.80 7.85 19.59
CA TRP A 122 0.12 6.92 18.97
C TRP A 122 0.19 7.17 17.47
N VAL A 123 1.40 7.06 16.93
CA VAL A 123 1.66 7.18 15.50
C VAL A 123 1.92 5.80 14.92
N PHE A 124 1.04 5.37 14.01
CA PHE A 124 1.26 4.17 13.23
C PHE A 124 2.17 4.47 12.05
N TYR A 125 3.43 4.09 12.18
CA TYR A 125 4.40 4.17 11.07
C TYR A 125 4.30 2.94 10.17
N PHE A 126 4.48 3.15 8.87
CA PHE A 126 4.59 2.10 7.87
C PHE A 126 5.52 2.54 6.74
N VAL A 127 6.01 1.57 5.96
CA VAL A 127 6.88 1.84 4.81
C VAL A 127 6.14 1.60 3.51
N GLU A 128 6.24 2.53 2.59
CA GLU A 128 5.64 2.43 1.27
C GLU A 128 6.74 2.13 0.26
N VAL A 129 6.57 1.04 -0.49
CA VAL A 129 7.37 0.73 -1.67
C VAL A 129 6.49 1.01 -2.87
N MET A 130 6.84 2.03 -3.65
CA MET A 130 6.02 2.49 -4.76
C MET A 130 6.86 2.77 -6.02
N PRO A 131 6.37 2.40 -7.22
CA PRO A 131 6.98 2.82 -8.46
C PRO A 131 6.64 4.30 -8.75
N GLY A 132 7.19 4.83 -9.84
CA GLY A 132 6.78 6.15 -10.32
C GLY A 132 5.32 6.10 -10.79
N ILE A 133 4.51 7.04 -10.29
CA ILE A 133 3.06 7.06 -10.50
C ILE A 133 2.58 8.49 -10.75
N GLU A 134 1.55 8.63 -11.58
CA GLU A 134 0.83 9.87 -11.80
C GLU A 134 -0.62 9.70 -11.35
N ILE A 135 -1.03 10.48 -10.36
CA ILE A 135 -2.36 10.45 -9.74
C ILE A 135 -3.14 11.63 -10.30
N ILE A 136 -4.23 11.32 -10.97
CA ILE A 136 -5.07 12.28 -11.67
C ILE A 136 -6.40 12.35 -10.93
N PHE A 137 -6.62 13.45 -10.21
CA PHE A 137 -7.86 13.64 -9.47
C PHE A 137 -8.97 14.15 -10.40
N SER A 138 -10.15 13.57 -10.27
CA SER A 138 -11.38 14.00 -10.94
C SER A 138 -12.41 14.40 -9.87
N PRO A 139 -12.28 15.61 -9.27
CA PRO A 139 -13.24 16.09 -8.29
C PRO A 139 -14.55 16.47 -9.00
N LEU A 140 -15.63 15.74 -8.75
CA LEU A 140 -16.95 16.10 -9.30
C LEU A 140 -17.72 17.07 -8.40
N GLU A 141 -17.24 17.27 -7.18
CA GLU A 141 -17.82 18.18 -6.20
C GLU A 141 -16.84 19.31 -5.88
N GLU A 142 -17.29 20.55 -6.03
CA GLU A 142 -16.48 21.76 -5.86
C GLU A 142 -16.74 22.43 -4.51
N ASN A 143 -16.40 21.72 -3.44
CA ASN A 143 -16.50 22.26 -2.09
C ASN A 143 -15.13 22.20 -1.38
N GLU A 144 -14.97 23.02 -0.34
CA GLU A 144 -13.74 23.10 0.43
C GLU A 144 -13.34 21.74 1.03
N GLN A 145 -14.33 20.93 1.39
CA GLN A 145 -14.10 19.59 1.93
C GLN A 145 -13.43 18.67 0.89
N THR A 146 -13.83 18.72 -0.38
CA THR A 146 -13.16 18.00 -1.47
C THR A 146 -11.70 18.42 -1.61
N TRP A 147 -11.42 19.73 -1.60
CA TRP A 147 -10.06 20.24 -1.74
C TRP A 147 -9.17 19.87 -0.56
N ASN A 148 -9.68 19.98 0.67
CA ASN A 148 -8.99 19.55 1.88
C ASN A 148 -8.72 18.04 1.85
N PHE A 149 -9.69 17.24 1.41
CA PHE A 149 -9.54 15.80 1.29
C PHE A 149 -8.48 15.39 0.26
N ILE A 150 -8.43 16.05 -0.90
CA ILE A 150 -7.36 15.83 -1.90
C ILE A 150 -6.00 16.19 -1.29
N ARG A 151 -5.93 17.31 -0.56
CA ARG A 151 -4.70 17.75 0.11
C ARG A 151 -4.19 16.69 1.09
N ASP A 152 -5.08 16.12 1.91
CA ASP A 152 -4.74 15.08 2.89
C ASP A 152 -4.19 13.81 2.20
N ILE A 153 -4.76 13.42 1.05
CA ILE A 153 -4.24 12.30 0.25
C ILE A 153 -2.84 12.62 -0.29
N VAL A 154 -2.64 13.82 -0.84
CA VAL A 154 -1.37 14.25 -1.45
C VAL A 154 -0.25 14.32 -0.40
N TYR A 155 -0.55 14.73 0.84
CA TYR A 155 0.43 14.83 1.91
C TYR A 155 1.07 13.50 2.30
N LEU A 156 0.40 12.37 2.08
CA LEU A 156 0.99 11.05 2.36
C LEU A 156 2.20 10.73 1.47
N PHE A 157 2.21 11.23 0.24
CA PHE A 157 3.25 10.87 -0.70
C PHE A 157 4.54 11.64 -0.39
N PRO A 158 5.72 11.03 -0.63
CA PRO A 158 6.99 11.73 -0.49
C PRO A 158 7.13 12.80 -1.57
N ASP A 159 7.81 13.90 -1.23
CA ASP A 159 8.21 14.88 -2.23
C ASP A 159 9.36 14.32 -3.08
N THR A 160 9.11 14.12 -4.37
CA THR A 160 10.11 13.58 -5.31
C THR A 160 10.76 14.66 -6.15
N SER A 161 10.63 15.94 -5.77
CA SER A 161 11.10 17.08 -6.58
C SER A 161 12.62 17.21 -6.69
N ASP A 162 13.38 16.54 -5.82
CA ASP A 162 14.84 16.48 -5.95
C ASP A 162 15.25 15.96 -7.35
N GLY A 163 16.11 16.71 -8.04
CA GLY A 163 16.65 16.37 -9.35
C GLY A 163 17.46 15.06 -9.36
N LYS A 164 17.92 14.58 -8.21
CA LYS A 164 18.58 13.26 -8.06
C LYS A 164 17.57 12.11 -7.99
N THR A 165 16.30 12.41 -7.73
CA THR A 165 15.23 11.41 -7.63
C THR A 165 14.73 11.03 -9.01
N THR A 166 14.98 9.78 -9.43
CA THR A 166 14.58 9.29 -10.76
C THR A 166 13.19 8.66 -10.78
N VAL A 167 12.68 8.24 -9.63
CA VAL A 167 11.31 7.75 -9.44
C VAL A 167 10.43 8.93 -9.09
N LYS A 168 9.52 9.32 -10.00
CA LYS A 168 8.69 10.53 -9.82
C LYS A 168 7.26 10.15 -9.46
N ILE A 169 6.74 10.82 -8.44
CA ILE A 169 5.32 10.79 -8.05
C ILE A 169 4.73 12.13 -8.45
N LYS A 170 3.66 12.07 -9.23
CA LYS A 170 3.07 13.26 -9.83
C LYS A 170 1.57 13.31 -9.62
N PHE A 171 1.04 14.51 -9.70
CA PHE A 171 -0.35 14.83 -9.44
C PHE A 171 -0.89 15.75 -10.54
N ASP A 172 -2.14 15.55 -10.90
CA ASP A 172 -2.84 16.39 -11.86
C ASP A 172 -4.34 16.40 -11.57
N PHE A 173 -5.07 17.30 -12.23
CA PHE A 173 -6.54 17.22 -12.31
C PHE A 173 -6.97 16.74 -13.69
N CYS A 174 -8.16 16.15 -13.77
CA CYS A 174 -8.81 15.81 -15.03
C CYS A 174 -10.08 16.63 -15.24
N ASP A 175 -10.19 17.25 -16.41
CA ASP A 175 -11.43 17.85 -16.94
C ASP A 175 -11.62 17.32 -18.37
N ASN A 176 -12.33 16.20 -18.49
CA ASN A 176 -12.31 15.27 -19.64
C ASN A 176 -10.93 14.62 -19.89
N GLU A 177 -9.87 15.43 -19.95
CA GLU A 177 -8.45 15.05 -20.13
C GLU A 177 -7.58 15.66 -19.01
N PRO A 178 -6.36 15.13 -18.76
CA PRO A 178 -5.45 15.67 -17.76
C PRO A 178 -5.02 17.11 -18.08
N LEU A 179 -5.12 18.01 -17.10
CA LEU A 179 -4.91 19.45 -17.26
C LEU A 179 -3.44 19.85 -17.40
N LYS A 180 -2.51 19.07 -16.84
CA LYS A 180 -1.06 19.28 -16.92
C LYS A 180 -0.62 20.63 -16.37
N LEU A 181 -1.05 20.90 -15.13
CA LEU A 181 -1.00 22.21 -14.47
C LEU A 181 0.40 22.80 -14.29
N CYS A 182 1.45 21.98 -14.29
CA CYS A 182 2.83 22.42 -14.06
C CYS A 182 3.63 22.47 -15.37
N ASN A 183 3.50 23.60 -16.09
CA ASN A 183 4.20 23.86 -17.37
C ASN A 183 3.92 22.79 -18.44
N GLY A 184 2.66 22.40 -18.60
CA GLY A 184 2.25 21.37 -19.55
C GLY A 184 2.65 19.96 -19.13
N LYS A 185 2.88 19.73 -17.82
CA LYS A 185 3.10 18.41 -17.22
C LYS A 185 2.33 18.29 -15.89
N ALA A 186 2.12 17.05 -15.44
CA ALA A 186 1.68 16.77 -14.08
C ALA A 186 2.72 17.28 -13.06
N CYS A 187 2.22 17.79 -11.94
CA CYS A 187 2.97 18.45 -10.89
C CYS A 187 3.64 17.45 -9.94
N GLU A 188 4.78 17.80 -9.36
CA GLU A 188 5.30 17.08 -8.19
C GLU A 188 4.60 17.61 -6.92
N ARG A 189 4.81 16.95 -5.78
CA ARG A 189 3.98 17.16 -4.57
C ARG A 189 3.88 18.63 -4.16
N SER A 190 5.02 19.29 -3.97
CA SER A 190 5.06 20.66 -3.47
C SER A 190 4.38 21.65 -4.42
N ASP A 191 4.59 21.50 -5.72
CA ASP A 191 3.94 22.34 -6.72
C ASP A 191 2.42 22.10 -6.76
N PHE A 192 1.99 20.84 -6.65
CA PHE A 192 0.57 20.50 -6.65
C PHE A 192 -0.16 21.03 -5.40
N LEU A 193 0.50 20.99 -4.23
CA LEU A 193 -0.02 21.60 -3.01
C LEU A 193 -0.21 23.11 -3.17
N ASN A 194 0.71 23.80 -3.83
CA ASN A 194 0.54 25.22 -4.15
C ASN A 194 -0.64 25.47 -5.09
N VAL A 195 -0.89 24.57 -6.05
CA VAL A 195 -2.08 24.65 -6.91
C VAL A 195 -3.36 24.51 -6.10
N LEU A 196 -3.40 23.60 -5.11
CA LEU A 196 -4.56 23.41 -4.23
C LEU A 196 -4.88 24.62 -3.34
N GLU A 197 -3.93 25.54 -3.13
CA GLU A 197 -4.15 26.79 -2.37
C GLU A 197 -4.81 27.91 -3.20
N LEU A 198 -4.83 27.78 -4.53
CA LEU A 198 -5.44 28.78 -5.41
C LEU A 198 -6.98 28.72 -5.33
N PRO A 199 -7.70 29.83 -5.59
CA PRO A 199 -9.16 29.82 -5.64
C PRO A 199 -9.70 28.91 -6.76
N HIS A 200 -10.49 27.90 -6.39
CA HIS A 200 -11.11 26.95 -7.31
C HIS A 200 -12.55 27.38 -7.64
N ASN A 201 -12.71 28.19 -8.71
CA ASN A 201 -14.01 28.74 -9.12
C ASN A 201 -14.55 28.12 -10.41
N TYR A 202 -14.16 26.89 -10.75
CA TYR A 202 -14.49 26.29 -12.05
C TYR A 202 -14.93 24.82 -11.96
N GLY A 203 -15.96 24.55 -12.77
CA GLY A 203 -16.55 23.26 -13.10
C GLY A 203 -15.55 22.21 -13.57
N PHE A 204 -15.51 21.02 -12.98
CA PHE A 204 -14.82 19.86 -13.57
C PHE A 204 -15.78 18.91 -14.28
N SER A 205 -15.49 18.58 -15.53
CA SER A 205 -16.19 17.51 -16.25
C SER A 205 -15.65 16.14 -15.82
N PRO A 206 -16.48 15.08 -15.85
CA PRO A 206 -16.01 13.72 -15.62
C PRO A 206 -14.83 13.35 -16.53
N CYS A 207 -13.83 12.70 -15.95
CA CYS A 207 -12.66 12.26 -16.69
C CYS A 207 -13.02 11.16 -17.70
N SER A 208 -12.86 11.44 -19.00
CA SER A 208 -13.02 10.46 -20.09
C SER A 208 -11.69 9.82 -20.52
N PHE A 209 -10.58 10.32 -19.99
CA PHE A 209 -9.23 9.87 -20.29
C PHE A 209 -9.04 8.38 -19.93
N ASN A 210 -8.37 7.64 -20.81
CA ASN A 210 -7.97 6.26 -20.53
C ASN A 210 -6.55 6.23 -19.95
N PRO A 211 -6.36 5.87 -18.66
CA PRO A 211 -5.08 5.98 -18.00
C PRO A 211 -4.06 4.99 -18.54
N LYS A 212 -2.80 5.44 -18.70
CA LYS A 212 -1.66 4.56 -18.99
C LYS A 212 -1.31 3.69 -17.77
N LYS A 213 -0.41 2.72 -17.96
CA LYS A 213 0.03 1.73 -16.94
C LYS A 213 0.31 2.34 -15.55
N ASN A 214 0.95 3.51 -15.50
CA ASN A 214 1.36 4.18 -14.24
C ASN A 214 0.56 5.44 -13.94
N GLN A 215 -0.57 5.65 -14.63
CA GLN A 215 -1.53 6.69 -14.31
C GLN A 215 -2.70 6.08 -13.54
N ARG A 216 -3.23 6.85 -12.59
CA ARG A 216 -4.40 6.47 -11.79
C ARG A 216 -5.37 7.61 -11.78
N ILE A 217 -6.61 7.33 -12.17
CA ILE A 217 -7.70 8.29 -12.02
C ILE A 217 -8.36 8.02 -10.68
N VAL A 218 -8.47 9.06 -9.85
CA VAL A 218 -9.16 9.03 -8.56
C VAL A 218 -10.35 9.97 -8.66
N VAL A 219 -11.55 9.39 -8.76
CA VAL A 219 -12.79 10.17 -8.79
C VAL A 219 -13.19 10.51 -7.35
N ILE A 220 -13.57 11.75 -7.09
CA ILE A 220 -14.12 12.17 -5.79
C ILE A 220 -15.51 12.73 -6.03
N ALA A 221 -16.51 12.14 -5.39
CA ALA A 221 -17.90 12.48 -5.63
C ALA A 221 -18.81 12.19 -4.44
N ASP A 222 -19.98 12.83 -4.36
CA ASP A 222 -20.97 12.52 -3.32
C ASP A 222 -21.58 11.12 -3.46
N SER A 223 -21.61 10.59 -4.68
CA SER A 223 -22.00 9.20 -4.96
C SER A 223 -21.10 8.58 -6.01
N CYS A 224 -20.58 7.40 -5.69
CA CYS A 224 -19.63 6.67 -6.54
C CYS A 224 -20.26 5.57 -7.40
N LYS A 225 -21.58 5.43 -7.40
CA LYS A 225 -22.26 4.39 -8.17
C LYS A 225 -21.99 4.55 -9.68
N GLY A 226 -21.27 3.59 -10.26
CA GLY A 226 -20.95 3.56 -11.69
C GLY A 226 -19.89 4.58 -12.14
N LYS A 227 -19.09 5.12 -11.21
CA LYS A 227 -18.07 6.12 -11.53
C LYS A 227 -16.67 5.52 -11.48
N GLY A 228 -16.08 5.30 -12.67
CA GLY A 228 -14.67 4.95 -12.84
C GLY A 228 -14.22 3.67 -12.14
N ASP A 229 -12.90 3.44 -12.15
CA ASP A 229 -12.29 2.26 -11.51
C ASP A 229 -12.05 2.45 -10.01
N LEU A 230 -11.68 3.67 -9.59
CA LEU A 230 -11.52 4.07 -8.21
C LEU A 230 -12.29 5.38 -7.97
N CYS A 231 -13.29 5.30 -7.10
CA CYS A 231 -14.08 6.45 -6.69
C CYS A 231 -14.16 6.54 -5.17
N LEU A 232 -14.05 7.74 -4.64
CA LEU A 232 -14.07 8.07 -3.22
C LEU A 232 -15.28 8.94 -2.91
N GLU A 233 -16.09 8.52 -1.96
CA GLU A 233 -17.11 9.36 -1.33
C GLU A 233 -16.49 10.07 -0.14
N LEU A 234 -16.76 11.38 0.01
CA LEU A 234 -16.20 12.18 1.10
C LEU A 234 -16.48 11.54 2.47
N PRO A 235 -15.54 11.63 3.41
CA PRO A 235 -15.74 11.05 4.73
C PRO A 235 -16.89 11.75 5.46
N ASN A 236 -17.60 10.98 6.29
CA ASN A 236 -18.61 11.51 7.20
C ASN A 236 -17.95 12.35 8.32
N ARG A 237 -18.77 12.88 9.23
CA ARG A 237 -18.29 13.66 10.39
C ARG A 237 -17.37 12.86 11.33
N ASN A 238 -17.46 11.54 11.30
CA ASN A 238 -16.58 10.64 12.05
C ASN A 238 -15.30 10.31 11.27
N GLY A 239 -14.99 10.96 10.14
CA GLY A 239 -13.78 10.69 9.35
C GLY A 239 -13.82 9.39 8.54
N VAL A 240 -14.95 8.69 8.49
CA VAL A 240 -15.10 7.42 7.76
C VAL A 240 -15.79 7.66 6.43
N GLY A 241 -15.16 7.20 5.34
CA GLY A 241 -15.69 7.32 3.99
C GLY A 241 -15.87 5.98 3.30
N SER A 242 -16.54 6.01 2.14
CA SER A 242 -16.68 4.82 1.29
C SER A 242 -15.79 4.99 0.06
N LEU A 243 -15.14 3.91 -0.34
CA LEU A 243 -14.44 3.85 -1.63
C LEU A 243 -15.03 2.72 -2.47
N TYR A 244 -15.09 2.95 -3.77
CA TYR A 244 -15.57 1.99 -4.74
C TYR A 244 -14.41 1.67 -5.66
N PHE A 245 -14.00 0.40 -5.64
CA PHE A 245 -12.95 -0.11 -6.50
C PHE A 245 -13.53 -1.24 -7.36
N ARG A 246 -13.55 -1.05 -8.69
CA ARG A 246 -14.15 -2.00 -9.64
C ARG A 246 -15.57 -2.43 -9.27
N ASN A 247 -16.41 -1.47 -8.89
CA ASN A 247 -17.79 -1.68 -8.41
C ASN A 247 -17.94 -2.46 -7.08
N LYS A 248 -16.83 -2.84 -6.42
CA LYS A 248 -16.86 -3.36 -5.05
C LYS A 248 -16.68 -2.20 -4.08
N ARG A 249 -17.55 -2.13 -3.07
CA ARG A 249 -17.48 -1.13 -2.02
C ARG A 249 -16.51 -1.59 -0.93
N PHE A 250 -15.64 -0.69 -0.50
CA PHE A 250 -14.82 -0.78 0.70
C PHE A 250 -15.04 0.48 1.54
N VAL A 251 -14.50 0.48 2.75
CA VAL A 251 -14.60 1.58 3.71
C VAL A 251 -13.19 2.04 4.04
N TYR A 252 -12.98 3.33 4.22
CA TYR A 252 -11.70 3.87 4.68
C TYR A 252 -11.90 4.78 5.89
N LYS A 253 -10.89 4.83 6.77
CA LYS A 253 -10.86 5.73 7.94
C LYS A 253 -9.69 6.72 7.91
N ASP A 254 -8.70 6.45 7.05
CA ASP A 254 -7.49 7.25 6.95
C ASP A 254 -6.96 7.25 5.51
N PRO A 255 -6.14 8.24 5.15
CA PRO A 255 -5.57 8.32 3.81
C PRO A 255 -4.72 7.09 3.41
N ALA A 256 -4.16 6.33 4.35
CA ALA A 256 -3.33 5.15 4.03
C ALA A 256 -4.16 3.97 3.52
N ASP A 257 -5.44 3.87 3.94
CA ASP A 257 -6.39 2.95 3.33
C ASP A 257 -6.60 3.29 1.84
N ILE A 258 -6.74 4.57 1.48
CA ILE A 258 -6.91 5.04 0.10
C ILE A 258 -5.64 4.75 -0.72
N LEU A 259 -4.47 5.00 -0.13
CA LEU A 259 -3.18 4.75 -0.75
C LEU A 259 -3.03 3.30 -1.24
N CYS A 260 -3.56 2.33 -0.50
CA CYS A 260 -3.55 0.91 -0.91
C CYS A 260 -4.18 0.71 -2.29
N PHE A 261 -5.29 1.39 -2.57
CA PHE A 261 -6.00 1.29 -3.85
C PHE A 261 -5.34 2.12 -4.95
N VAL A 262 -4.79 3.29 -4.62
CA VAL A 262 -4.07 4.14 -5.58
C VAL A 262 -2.81 3.44 -6.09
N LEU A 263 -1.98 2.90 -5.19
CA LEU A 263 -0.70 2.27 -5.55
C LEU A 263 -0.89 1.01 -6.41
N ALA A 264 -1.68 0.06 -5.92
CA ALA A 264 -1.87 -1.22 -6.60
C ALA A 264 -2.68 -1.09 -7.91
N GLY A 265 -3.61 -0.13 -7.97
CA GLY A 265 -4.53 0.04 -9.08
C GLY A 265 -5.22 -1.27 -9.47
N ASN A 266 -5.33 -1.50 -10.77
CA ASN A 266 -6.00 -2.66 -11.37
C ASN A 266 -5.16 -3.96 -11.40
N LYS A 267 -4.14 -4.08 -10.54
CA LYS A 267 -3.30 -5.29 -10.51
C LYS A 267 -3.90 -6.36 -9.62
N GLU A 268 -3.65 -7.60 -9.99
CA GLU A 268 -4.10 -8.80 -9.29
C GLU A 268 -2.88 -9.64 -8.91
N ASP A 269 -3.00 -10.36 -7.79
CA ASP A 269 -2.02 -11.35 -7.37
C ASP A 269 -2.14 -12.65 -8.20
N ILE A 270 -1.29 -13.63 -7.89
CA ILE A 270 -1.28 -14.94 -8.56
C ILE A 270 -2.57 -15.76 -8.38
N LEU A 271 -3.45 -15.36 -7.45
CA LEU A 271 -4.74 -15.98 -7.17
C LEU A 271 -5.91 -15.19 -7.78
N GLY A 272 -5.64 -14.14 -8.55
CA GLY A 272 -6.66 -13.27 -9.13
C GLY A 272 -7.31 -12.30 -8.14
N ILE A 273 -6.76 -12.16 -6.93
CA ILE A 273 -7.27 -11.21 -5.93
C ILE A 273 -6.61 -9.85 -6.20
N PRO A 274 -7.38 -8.74 -6.22
CA PRO A 274 -6.80 -7.42 -6.42
C PRO A 274 -5.72 -7.12 -5.38
N LEU A 275 -4.56 -6.67 -5.85
CA LEU A 275 -3.43 -6.33 -4.98
C LEU A 275 -3.80 -5.19 -4.02
N ALA A 276 -4.68 -4.28 -4.45
CA ALA A 276 -5.25 -3.22 -3.61
C ALA A 276 -5.96 -3.79 -2.37
N GLU A 277 -6.77 -4.83 -2.56
CA GLU A 277 -7.49 -5.52 -1.48
C GLU A 277 -6.51 -6.22 -0.54
N ARG A 278 -5.48 -6.89 -1.08
CA ARG A 278 -4.41 -7.49 -0.26
C ARG A 278 -3.68 -6.47 0.59
N MET A 279 -3.31 -5.33 0.01
CA MET A 279 -2.61 -4.25 0.71
C MET A 279 -3.50 -3.65 1.81
N TYR A 280 -4.77 -3.42 1.50
CA TYR A 280 -5.76 -2.92 2.46
C TYR A 280 -5.98 -3.89 3.64
N GLU A 281 -6.18 -5.18 3.36
CA GLU A 281 -6.34 -6.22 4.38
C GLU A 281 -5.08 -6.37 5.25
N TYR A 282 -3.91 -6.39 4.61
CA TYR A 282 -2.62 -6.45 5.29
C TYR A 282 -2.45 -5.27 6.26
N LYS A 283 -2.67 -4.05 5.78
CA LYS A 283 -2.47 -2.83 6.57
C LYS A 283 -3.38 -2.82 7.79
N ASN A 284 -4.65 -3.15 7.60
CA ASN A 284 -5.61 -3.20 8.70
C ASN A 284 -5.28 -4.32 9.69
N THR A 285 -4.91 -5.51 9.21
CA THR A 285 -4.47 -6.61 10.08
C THR A 285 -3.30 -6.21 10.97
N ILE A 286 -2.26 -5.60 10.38
CA ILE A 286 -1.07 -5.17 11.13
C ILE A 286 -1.39 -4.04 12.11
N LEU A 287 -2.22 -3.07 11.71
CA LEU A 287 -2.69 -2.01 12.60
C LEU A 287 -3.36 -2.62 13.86
N MET A 288 -4.29 -3.56 13.67
CA MET A 288 -5.00 -4.21 14.78
C MET A 288 -4.07 -5.00 15.70
N GLU A 289 -3.11 -5.73 15.14
CA GLU A 289 -2.11 -6.47 15.92
C GLU A 289 -1.24 -5.53 16.75
N ARG A 290 -0.82 -4.39 16.18
CA ARG A 290 -0.03 -3.38 16.89
C ARG A 290 -0.82 -2.70 18.01
N LEU A 291 -2.08 -2.38 17.79
CA LEU A 291 -2.98 -1.85 18.83
C LEU A 291 -3.16 -2.85 19.98
N GLY A 292 -3.30 -4.15 19.65
CA GLY A 292 -3.35 -5.22 20.65
C GLY A 292 -2.09 -5.31 21.51
N LEU A 293 -0.92 -5.32 20.88
CA LEU A 293 0.37 -5.33 21.59
C LEU A 293 0.55 -4.10 22.46
N PHE A 294 0.21 -2.91 21.95
CA PHE A 294 0.31 -1.67 22.71
C PHE A 294 -0.60 -1.70 23.95
N SER A 295 -1.82 -2.22 23.82
CA SER A 295 -2.72 -2.43 24.97
C SER A 295 -2.11 -3.33 26.05
N GLU A 296 -1.41 -4.40 25.67
CA GLU A 296 -0.76 -5.32 26.60
C GLU A 296 0.46 -4.67 27.28
N GLU A 297 1.28 -3.95 26.53
CA GLU A 297 2.43 -3.20 27.06
C GLU A 297 2.00 -2.13 28.07
N MET A 298 0.95 -1.36 27.74
CA MET A 298 0.37 -0.38 28.65
C MET A 298 -0.09 -1.01 29.95
N LYS A 299 -0.77 -2.16 29.88
CA LYS A 299 -1.23 -2.90 31.07
C LYS A 299 -0.07 -3.30 31.97
N LEU A 300 1.00 -3.87 31.39
CA LEU A 300 2.18 -4.29 32.13
C LEU A 300 2.94 -3.12 32.78
N SER A 301 2.98 -1.96 32.12
CA SER A 301 3.61 -0.75 32.67
C SER A 301 2.76 -0.14 33.79
N TYR A 302 1.44 -0.10 33.61
CA TYR A 302 0.52 0.39 34.63
C TYR A 302 0.65 -0.39 35.95
N GLU A 303 0.70 -1.73 35.86
CA GLU A 303 0.87 -2.61 37.03
C GLU A 303 2.16 -2.34 37.82
N LYS A 304 3.22 -1.83 37.17
CA LYS A 304 4.51 -1.51 37.80
C LYS A 304 4.56 -0.14 38.46
N THR A 305 3.78 0.82 37.97
CA THR A 305 4.00 2.25 38.27
C THR A 305 2.94 2.87 39.18
N LYS A 306 1.79 2.18 39.38
CA LYS A 306 0.64 2.56 40.24
C LYS A 306 0.66 4.00 40.72
N LYS A 307 0.20 4.91 39.87
CA LYS A 307 -0.12 6.30 40.25
C LYS A 307 -1.63 6.39 40.52
N ASP A 308 -2.01 6.43 41.79
CA ASP A 308 -3.42 6.41 42.23
C ASP A 308 -4.29 7.55 41.62
N GLN A 309 -3.67 8.68 41.25
CA GLN A 309 -4.40 9.85 40.72
C GLN A 309 -4.91 9.70 39.29
N CYS A 310 -4.42 8.70 38.53
CA CYS A 310 -4.73 8.53 37.11
C CYS A 310 -5.17 7.10 36.75
N GLU A 311 -5.38 6.25 37.77
CA GLU A 311 -5.77 4.85 37.62
C GLU A 311 -7.01 4.66 36.74
N SER A 312 -8.06 5.45 36.96
CA SER A 312 -9.32 5.32 36.21
C SER A 312 -9.14 5.54 34.70
N ASP A 313 -8.39 6.57 34.32
CA ASP A 313 -8.16 6.94 32.92
C ASP A 313 -7.25 5.90 32.23
N TYR A 314 -6.22 5.41 32.93
CA TYR A 314 -5.37 4.32 32.44
C TYR A 314 -6.15 3.02 32.20
N LEU A 315 -6.96 2.60 33.18
CA LEU A 315 -7.77 1.39 33.06
C LEU A 315 -8.80 1.52 31.94
N ARG A 316 -9.41 2.71 31.77
CA ARG A 316 -10.33 2.98 30.66
C ARG A 316 -9.63 2.88 29.31
N LEU A 317 -8.44 3.47 29.16
CA LEU A 317 -7.66 3.40 27.93
C LEU A 317 -7.23 1.96 27.61
N ILE A 318 -6.70 1.21 28.59
CA ILE A 318 -6.33 -0.21 28.43
C ILE A 318 -7.52 -1.04 27.98
N ASN A 319 -8.68 -0.89 28.62
CA ASN A 319 -9.88 -1.64 28.27
C ASN A 319 -10.39 -1.28 26.87
N LEU A 320 -10.33 -0.01 26.49
CA LEU A 320 -10.75 0.47 25.17
C LEU A 320 -9.85 -0.08 24.06
N LEU A 321 -8.52 -0.05 24.23
CA LEU A 321 -7.57 -0.62 23.28
C LEU A 321 -7.70 -2.15 23.18
N GLY A 322 -7.93 -2.81 24.32
CA GLY A 322 -8.23 -4.25 24.36
C GLY A 322 -9.56 -4.63 23.71
N LYS A 323 -10.55 -3.72 23.68
CA LYS A 323 -11.79 -3.89 22.89
C LYS A 323 -11.50 -3.72 21.41
N ILE A 324 -10.76 -2.68 21.02
CA ILE A 324 -10.37 -2.41 19.64
C ILE A 324 -9.66 -3.64 19.05
N SER A 325 -8.66 -4.19 19.73
CA SER A 325 -7.88 -5.34 19.21
C SER A 325 -8.69 -6.61 18.95
N ARG A 326 -9.90 -6.72 19.52
CA ARG A 326 -10.84 -7.85 19.33
C ARG A 326 -11.85 -7.62 18.22
N LEU A 327 -11.92 -6.40 17.65
CA LEU A 327 -12.80 -6.12 16.51
C LEU A 327 -12.34 -6.90 15.26
N PRO A 328 -13.26 -7.18 14.31
CA PRO A 328 -12.92 -7.91 13.09
C PRO A 328 -11.80 -7.23 12.29
N LYS A 329 -10.76 -7.98 11.94
CA LYS A 329 -9.56 -7.44 11.24
C LYS A 329 -9.83 -6.89 9.84
N ASN A 330 -10.92 -7.29 9.18
CA ASN A 330 -11.14 -7.04 7.75
C ASN A 330 -12.11 -5.89 7.45
N TYR A 331 -12.69 -5.21 8.45
CA TYR A 331 -13.52 -4.00 8.37
C TYR A 331 -14.19 -3.68 7.01
N LEU A 332 -14.98 -4.63 6.49
CA LEU A 332 -15.81 -4.41 5.30
C LEU A 332 -17.13 -3.71 5.63
N SER A 333 -17.47 -3.67 6.92
CA SER A 333 -18.67 -3.03 7.45
C SER A 333 -18.40 -1.57 7.77
N PHE A 334 -19.25 -0.68 7.25
CA PHE A 334 -19.22 0.75 7.57
C PHE A 334 -19.48 1.01 9.06
N THR A 335 -20.32 0.18 9.69
CA THR A 335 -20.63 0.28 11.12
C THR A 335 -19.41 -0.06 11.96
N ASP A 336 -18.73 -1.16 11.65
CA ASP A 336 -17.56 -1.62 12.41
C ASP A 336 -16.40 -0.62 12.28
N MET A 337 -16.25 0.01 11.10
CA MET A 337 -15.25 1.05 10.88
C MET A 337 -15.57 2.34 11.64
N ASN A 338 -16.85 2.74 11.72
CA ASN A 338 -17.24 3.86 12.58
C ASN A 338 -16.98 3.55 14.04
N GLU A 339 -17.34 2.36 14.52
CA GLU A 339 -17.05 1.96 15.90
C GLU A 339 -15.55 1.98 16.18
N LEU A 340 -14.73 1.47 15.26
CA LEU A 340 -13.27 1.57 15.38
C LEU A 340 -12.82 3.03 15.50
N ASN A 341 -13.28 3.91 14.60
CA ASN A 341 -12.82 5.29 14.59
C ASN A 341 -13.31 6.10 15.80
N GLU A 342 -14.53 5.85 16.27
CA GLU A 342 -15.06 6.42 17.51
C GLU A 342 -14.24 5.96 18.72
N ASN A 343 -13.91 4.66 18.81
CA ASN A 343 -13.07 4.15 19.89
C ASN A 343 -11.65 4.74 19.83
N LEU A 344 -11.07 4.93 18.64
CA LEU A 344 -9.75 5.58 18.48
C LEU A 344 -9.79 7.05 18.89
N PHE A 345 -10.88 7.76 18.58
CA PHE A 345 -11.10 9.14 19.00
C PHE A 345 -11.28 9.25 20.52
N GLU A 346 -12.06 8.36 21.13
CA GLU A 346 -12.18 8.30 22.59
C GLU A 346 -10.83 7.99 23.26
N ALA A 347 -10.04 7.08 22.70
CA ALA A 347 -8.70 6.76 23.19
C ALA A 347 -7.79 8.00 23.18
N LYS A 348 -7.86 8.81 22.12
CA LYS A 348 -7.16 10.11 22.04
C LYS A 348 -7.58 11.04 23.17
N GLN A 349 -8.87 11.24 23.39
CA GLN A 349 -9.36 12.13 24.45
C GLN A 349 -8.92 11.68 25.84
N ILE A 350 -8.93 10.36 26.11
CA ILE A 350 -8.46 9.82 27.39
C ILE A 350 -6.95 10.06 27.55
N TYR A 351 -6.16 9.84 26.50
CA TYR A 351 -4.72 10.08 26.53
C TYR A 351 -4.39 11.56 26.73
N GLU A 352 -5.10 12.48 26.07
CA GLU A 352 -4.95 13.92 26.29
C GLU A 352 -5.19 14.30 27.75
N SER A 353 -6.23 13.74 28.40
CA SER A 353 -6.47 13.90 29.84
C SER A 353 -5.32 13.34 30.71
N LEU A 354 -4.69 12.24 30.29
CA LEU A 354 -3.51 11.70 30.98
C LEU A 354 -2.31 12.64 30.85
N VAL A 355 -2.06 13.20 29.67
CA VAL A 355 -0.99 14.18 29.41
C VAL A 355 -1.21 15.45 30.23
N GLU A 356 -2.42 16.00 30.24
CA GLU A 356 -2.76 17.20 31.02
C GLU A 356 -2.49 17.04 32.53
N ARG A 357 -2.58 15.80 33.03
CA ARG A 357 -2.33 15.45 34.43
C ARG A 357 -0.88 15.01 34.70
N GLY A 358 0.02 15.01 33.71
CA GLY A 358 1.40 14.51 33.85
C GLY A 358 1.47 13.01 34.13
N CYS A 359 0.49 12.29 33.60
CA CYS A 359 0.27 10.86 33.78
C CYS A 359 0.42 10.10 32.48
N GLU A 360 0.88 10.72 31.40
CA GLU A 360 1.11 10.05 30.13
C GLU A 360 2.07 8.86 30.27
N TYR A 361 1.86 7.87 29.40
CA TYR A 361 2.74 6.74 29.26
C TYR A 361 4.03 7.23 28.57
N GLY A 362 5.18 7.05 29.23
CA GLY A 362 6.52 7.47 28.76
C GLY A 362 7.28 6.39 28.01
#